data_AF-A0A9N9XGA7-F1
#
_entry.id   AF-A0A9N9XGA7-F1
#
_cell.length_a   1.000
_cell.length_b   1.000
_cell.length_c   1.000
_cell.angle_alpha   90.00
_cell.angle_beta   90.00
_cell.angle_gamma   90.00
#
_symmetry.space_group_name_H-M   'P 1'
#
loop_
_entity.id
_entity.type
_entity.pdbx_description
1 polymer ?
#
loop_
_entity_poly.entity_id
_entity_poly.type
_entity_poly.pdbx_seq_one_letter_code
_entity_poly.pdbx_strand_id
1 'polypeptide(L)'
;MDLTARVTTTSAIIGQLFMSLSIFGCQQNFVQRYCSMDSQKQVTRTMMWNIPVITVLFSLSWVVGMVVYAVYASCDPLSSGYIDKYDEVLPFFVEDRFSYFPGILGLFMASLFNGALSLNVSNLNSLATVTFEDFVRPLFKDMKDSRQLWSIKFIGVVYGLVIMGISFGVGLLDGVIESSMLVTSATSGPLLGVFVMALLIPCANWKGAAIGVISGHLVTLWITFGGLTIEKPPASFLPVYTDGCGNTSFNDHILKPEHRYPKWTPTTTPSPYYIYNDTHTLLNTTRAAPSDPLLSSTQ
;
A
#
# COMPACT_ATOMS: atom_id res chain seq x y z
N MET A 1 7.47 12.28 -21.34
CA MET A 1 7.83 12.28 -19.91
C MET A 1 7.90 13.72 -19.48
N ASP A 2 6.93 14.18 -18.70
CA ASP A 2 7.09 15.43 -17.96
C ASP A 2 7.93 15.12 -16.72
N LEU A 3 9.10 15.77 -16.60
CA LEU A 3 10.04 15.56 -15.50
C LEU A 3 9.67 16.38 -14.25
N THR A 4 8.69 17.27 -14.36
CA THR A 4 8.18 18.08 -13.23
C THR A 4 7.01 17.41 -12.52
N ALA A 5 6.31 16.50 -13.22
CA ALA A 5 5.24 15.69 -12.66
C ALA A 5 5.79 14.47 -11.92
N ARG A 6 5.36 14.31 -10.66
CA ARG A 6 5.83 13.26 -9.74
C ARG A 6 5.62 11.84 -10.26
N VAL A 7 4.47 11.58 -10.88
CA VAL A 7 4.12 10.31 -11.50
C VAL A 7 3.39 10.61 -12.80
N THR A 8 4.01 10.28 -13.92
CA THR A 8 3.37 10.27 -15.24
C THR A 8 2.98 8.84 -15.62
N THR A 9 1.98 8.68 -16.49
CA THR A 9 1.57 7.36 -17.02
C THR A 9 2.76 6.58 -17.58
N THR A 10 3.66 7.26 -18.30
CA THR A 10 4.88 6.65 -18.84
C THR A 10 5.82 6.18 -17.74
N SER A 11 6.11 7.01 -16.73
CA SER A 11 6.97 6.61 -15.61
C SER A 11 6.35 5.49 -14.78
N ALA A 12 5.03 5.45 -14.63
CA ALA A 12 4.32 4.39 -13.93
C ALA A 12 4.42 3.05 -14.67
N ILE A 13 4.21 3.04 -15.99
CA ILE A 13 4.35 1.83 -16.81
C ILE A 13 5.77 1.28 -16.76
N ILE A 14 6.77 2.15 -16.95
CA ILE A 14 8.19 1.74 -16.91
C ILE A 14 8.58 1.26 -15.51
N GLY A 15 8.20 1.98 -14.47
CA GLY A 15 8.45 1.58 -13.08
C GLY A 15 7.81 0.24 -12.74
N GLN A 16 6.56 0.03 -13.15
CA GLN A 16 5.84 -1.22 -12.93
C GLN A 16 6.49 -2.39 -13.68
N LEU A 17 7.02 -2.18 -14.89
CA LEU A 17 7.74 -3.21 -15.64
C LEU A 17 8.96 -3.72 -14.85
N PHE A 18 9.85 -2.82 -14.41
CA PHE A 18 11.04 -3.20 -13.65
C PHE A 18 10.69 -3.77 -12.27
N MET A 19 9.69 -3.20 -11.59
CA MET A 19 9.22 -3.74 -10.32
C MET A 19 8.69 -5.17 -10.48
N SER A 20 7.88 -5.42 -11.51
CA SER A 20 7.33 -6.76 -11.79
C SER A 20 8.43 -7.75 -12.14
N LEU A 21 9.42 -7.34 -12.96
CA LEU A 21 10.56 -8.18 -13.30
C LEU A 21 11.40 -8.55 -12.07
N SER A 22 11.59 -7.61 -11.13
CA SER A 22 12.25 -7.89 -9.85
C SER A 22 11.44 -8.85 -8.98
N ILE A 23 10.12 -8.62 -8.86
CA ILE A 23 9.22 -9.45 -8.05
C ILE A 23 9.23 -10.90 -8.54
N PHE A 24 8.97 -11.12 -9.83
CA PHE A 24 8.87 -12.48 -10.37
C PHE A 24 10.23 -13.11 -10.66
N GLY A 25 11.25 -12.32 -10.99
CA GLY A 25 12.55 -12.85 -11.42
C GLY A 25 13.59 -13.03 -10.31
N CYS A 26 13.54 -12.18 -9.27
CA CYS A 26 14.62 -12.07 -8.30
C CYS A 26 14.18 -12.35 -6.86
N GLN A 27 12.89 -12.24 -6.52
CA GLN A 27 12.45 -12.47 -5.14
C GLN A 27 12.35 -13.95 -4.81
N GLN A 28 12.91 -14.31 -3.65
CA GLN A 28 13.03 -15.69 -3.23
C GLN A 28 11.68 -16.39 -3.04
N ASN A 29 10.66 -15.68 -2.55
CA ASN A 29 9.30 -16.21 -2.38
C ASN A 29 8.68 -16.75 -3.68
N PHE A 30 9.01 -16.14 -4.82
CA PHE A 30 8.61 -16.61 -6.13
C PHE A 30 9.53 -17.71 -6.66
N VAL A 31 10.85 -17.51 -6.57
CA VAL A 31 11.86 -18.49 -7.04
C VAL A 31 11.67 -19.86 -6.36
N GLN A 32 11.44 -19.88 -5.04
CA GLN A 32 11.18 -21.11 -4.29
C GLN A 32 9.97 -21.87 -4.82
N ARG A 33 8.90 -21.15 -5.19
CA ARG A 33 7.69 -21.77 -5.75
C ARG A 33 7.96 -22.38 -7.11
N TYR A 34 8.78 -21.75 -7.94
CA TYR A 34 9.16 -22.29 -9.24
C TYR A 34 10.02 -23.54 -9.12
N CYS A 35 11.02 -23.53 -8.22
CA CYS A 35 11.88 -24.68 -7.97
C CYS A 35 11.17 -25.88 -7.33
N SER A 36 9.99 -25.65 -6.74
CA SER A 36 9.16 -26.71 -6.14
C SER A 36 8.18 -27.35 -7.13
N MET A 37 8.16 -26.91 -8.40
CA MET A 37 7.32 -27.50 -9.45
C MET A 37 8.10 -28.59 -10.20
N ASP A 38 7.38 -29.64 -10.63
CA ASP A 38 8.00 -30.84 -11.21
C ASP A 38 8.59 -30.62 -12.61
N SER A 39 8.22 -29.54 -13.30
CA SER A 39 8.70 -29.27 -14.67
C SER A 39 8.70 -27.79 -15.05
N GLN A 40 9.65 -27.42 -15.92
CA GLN A 40 9.71 -26.08 -16.52
C GLN A 40 8.41 -25.70 -17.25
N LYS A 41 7.76 -26.66 -17.91
CA LYS A 41 6.49 -26.41 -18.62
C LYS A 41 5.38 -26.02 -17.64
N GLN A 42 5.36 -26.60 -16.44
CA GLN A 42 4.41 -26.25 -15.38
C GLN A 42 4.68 -24.85 -14.82
N VAL A 43 5.96 -24.49 -14.63
CA VAL A 43 6.37 -23.12 -14.24
C VAL A 43 5.88 -22.09 -15.26
N THR A 44 6.23 -22.27 -16.55
CA THR A 44 5.80 -21.36 -17.61
C THR A 44 4.28 -21.26 -17.71
N ARG A 45 3.56 -22.40 -17.66
CA ARG A 45 2.10 -22.40 -17.69
C ARG A 45 1.50 -21.63 -16.50
N THR A 46 2.04 -21.83 -15.30
CA THR A 46 1.57 -21.15 -14.09
C THR A 46 1.79 -19.64 -14.18
N MET A 47 2.97 -19.22 -14.66
CA MET A 47 3.28 -17.80 -14.88
C MET A 47 2.36 -17.17 -15.94
N MET A 48 2.10 -17.87 -17.05
CA MET A 48 1.19 -17.38 -18.10
C MET A 48 -0.26 -17.26 -17.61
N TRP A 49 -0.74 -18.18 -16.77
CA TRP A 49 -2.06 -18.07 -16.14
C TRP A 49 -2.15 -16.99 -15.07
N ASN A 50 -1.03 -16.63 -14.44
CA ASN A 50 -1.00 -15.55 -13.45
C ASN A 50 -1.31 -14.19 -14.08
N ILE A 51 -0.87 -13.93 -15.31
CA ILE A 51 -1.08 -12.66 -16.03
C ILE A 51 -2.57 -12.27 -16.13
N PRO A 52 -3.47 -13.07 -16.75
CA PRO A 52 -4.87 -12.69 -16.87
C PRO A 52 -5.57 -12.59 -15.50
N VAL A 53 -5.21 -13.45 -14.54
CA VAL A 53 -5.79 -13.43 -13.19
C VAL A 53 -5.43 -12.12 -12.47
N ILE A 54 -4.16 -11.74 -12.45
CA ILE A 54 -3.69 -10.48 -11.86
C ILE A 54 -4.35 -9.29 -12.56
N THR A 55 -4.39 -9.28 -13.90
CA THR A 55 -5.02 -8.20 -14.67
C THR A 55 -6.48 -8.00 -14.29
N VAL A 56 -7.27 -9.08 -14.17
CA VAL A 56 -8.67 -9.00 -13.74
C VAL A 56 -8.79 -8.48 -12.30
N LEU A 57 -8.02 -9.03 -11.36
CA LEU A 57 -8.08 -8.63 -9.95
C LEU A 57 -7.69 -7.15 -9.72
N PHE A 58 -6.64 -6.67 -10.40
CA PHE A 58 -6.27 -5.26 -10.34
C PHE A 58 -7.35 -4.38 -10.97
N SER A 59 -7.91 -4.78 -12.12
CA SER A 59 -8.99 -4.01 -12.79
C SER A 59 -10.23 -3.88 -11.90
N LEU A 60 -10.60 -4.93 -11.15
CA LEU A 60 -11.70 -4.87 -10.19
C LEU A 60 -11.45 -3.84 -9.09
N SER A 61 -10.21 -3.70 -8.62
CA SER A 61 -9.86 -2.71 -7.58
C SER A 61 -10.07 -1.27 -8.08
N TRP A 62 -9.78 -1.01 -9.35
CA TRP A 62 -10.07 0.29 -9.99
C TRP A 62 -11.58 0.56 -10.06
N VAL A 63 -12.36 -0.44 -10.45
CA VAL A 63 -13.83 -0.32 -10.49
C VAL A 63 -14.39 -0.02 -9.11
N VAL A 64 -13.94 -0.74 -8.08
CA VAL A 64 -14.35 -0.49 -6.69
C VAL A 64 -14.00 0.94 -6.26
N GLY A 65 -12.79 1.42 -6.55
CA GLY A 65 -12.39 2.80 -6.25
C GLY A 65 -13.29 3.85 -6.92
N MET A 66 -13.65 3.65 -8.19
CA MET A 66 -14.59 4.54 -8.90
C MET A 66 -16.00 4.52 -8.30
N VAL A 67 -16.49 3.35 -7.90
CA VAL A 67 -17.80 3.21 -7.24
C VAL A 67 -17.81 3.93 -5.89
N VAL A 68 -16.78 3.73 -5.08
CA VAL A 68 -16.63 4.41 -3.78
C VAL A 68 -16.61 5.93 -3.97
N TYR A 69 -15.83 6.42 -4.94
CA TYR A 69 -15.80 7.84 -5.28
C TYR A 69 -17.18 8.35 -5.71
N ALA A 70 -17.88 7.65 -6.62
CA ALA A 70 -19.20 8.06 -7.09
C ALA A 70 -20.24 8.13 -5.97
N VAL A 71 -20.12 7.28 -4.95
CA VAL A 71 -21.03 7.26 -3.78
C VAL A 71 -20.71 8.37 -2.79
N TYR A 72 -19.43 8.67 -2.54
CA TYR A 72 -19.00 9.64 -1.53
C TYR A 72 -18.56 11.00 -2.08
N ALA A 73 -18.68 11.24 -3.39
CA ALA A 73 -18.31 12.54 -3.99
C ALA A 73 -19.05 13.73 -3.37
N SER A 74 -20.33 13.55 -3.01
CA SER A 74 -21.18 14.62 -2.42
C SER A 74 -21.22 14.59 -0.89
N CYS A 75 -20.81 13.49 -0.27
CA CYS A 75 -20.68 13.36 1.17
C CYS A 75 -19.51 12.46 1.52
N ASP A 76 -18.36 13.09 1.76
CA ASP A 76 -17.12 12.41 2.09
C ASP A 76 -17.07 12.00 3.57
N PRO A 77 -16.94 10.69 3.90
CA PRO A 77 -16.83 10.22 5.29
C PRO A 77 -15.56 10.70 5.99
N LEU A 78 -14.48 10.99 5.26
CA LEU A 78 -13.23 11.48 5.84
C LEU A 78 -13.37 12.92 6.30
N SER A 79 -13.76 13.82 5.41
CA SER A 79 -13.94 15.25 5.73
C SER A 79 -15.08 15.51 6.71
N SER A 80 -16.09 14.63 6.76
CA SER A 80 -17.18 14.71 7.74
C SER A 80 -16.83 14.13 9.11
N GLY A 81 -15.64 13.53 9.29
CA GLY A 81 -15.13 13.03 10.57
C GLY A 81 -15.71 11.69 11.01
N TYR A 82 -16.14 10.85 10.07
CA TYR A 82 -16.53 9.46 10.34
C TYR A 82 -15.35 8.49 10.30
N ILE A 83 -14.30 8.83 9.54
CA ILE A 83 -13.05 8.08 9.44
C ILE A 83 -11.87 9.05 9.61
N ASP A 84 -10.74 8.55 10.10
CA ASP A 84 -9.54 9.38 10.33
C ASP A 84 -8.50 9.19 9.21
N LYS A 85 -8.51 8.03 8.54
CA LYS A 85 -7.50 7.65 7.54
C LYS A 85 -8.13 7.22 6.22
N TYR A 86 -7.45 7.52 5.11
CA TYR A 86 -7.88 7.09 3.77
C TYR A 86 -7.99 5.56 3.63
N ASP A 87 -7.17 4.80 4.35
CA ASP A 87 -7.18 3.33 4.31
C ASP A 87 -8.47 2.72 4.92
N GLU A 88 -9.24 3.52 5.67
CA GLU A 88 -10.48 3.10 6.33
C GLU A 88 -11.73 3.27 5.44
N VAL A 89 -11.61 3.98 4.31
CA VAL A 89 -12.73 4.26 3.39
C VAL A 89 -13.39 2.96 2.89
N LEU A 90 -12.59 1.95 2.54
CA LEU A 90 -13.09 0.68 2.01
C LEU A 90 -13.84 -0.14 3.06
N PRO A 91 -13.28 -0.39 4.26
CA PRO A 91 -14.03 -0.97 5.37
C PRO A 91 -15.32 -0.20 5.69
N PHE A 92 -15.25 1.14 5.76
CA PHE A 92 -16.40 2.00 6.00
C PHE A 92 -17.49 1.82 4.93
N PHE A 93 -17.10 1.78 3.65
CA PHE A 93 -18.03 1.55 2.55
C PHE A 93 -18.76 0.21 2.67
N VAL A 94 -18.07 -0.85 3.10
CA VAL A 94 -18.67 -2.16 3.32
C VAL A 94 -19.68 -2.11 4.47
N GLU A 95 -19.32 -1.46 5.58
CA GLU A 95 -20.21 -1.28 6.74
C GLU A 95 -21.47 -0.47 6.39
N ASP A 96 -21.28 0.66 5.69
CA ASP A 96 -22.34 1.60 5.33
C ASP A 96 -23.32 1.00 4.30
N ARG A 97 -22.79 0.49 3.19
CA ARG A 97 -23.63 0.07 2.05
C ARG A 97 -24.08 -1.37 2.11
N PHE A 98 -23.39 -2.24 2.85
CA PHE A 98 -23.75 -3.66 2.95
C PHE A 98 -24.31 -4.04 4.32
N SER A 99 -24.74 -3.06 5.13
CA SER A 99 -25.34 -3.27 6.46
C SER A 99 -26.49 -4.28 6.47
N TYR A 100 -27.21 -4.41 5.36
CA TYR A 100 -28.35 -5.30 5.20
C TYR A 100 -27.97 -6.80 5.19
N PHE A 101 -26.68 -7.11 5.00
CA PHE A 101 -26.14 -8.46 5.13
C PHE A 101 -25.31 -8.61 6.41
N PRO A 102 -25.87 -9.20 7.48
CA PRO A 102 -25.15 -9.33 8.74
C PRO A 102 -23.89 -10.18 8.56
N GLY A 103 -22.76 -9.68 9.09
CA GLY A 103 -21.46 -10.38 9.06
C GLY A 103 -20.61 -10.16 7.80
N ILE A 104 -21.11 -9.43 6.79
CA ILE A 104 -20.34 -9.18 5.55
C ILE A 104 -19.07 -8.37 5.79
N LEU A 105 -19.12 -7.39 6.70
CA LEU A 105 -17.94 -6.63 7.12
C LEU A 105 -16.89 -7.55 7.76
N GLY A 106 -17.33 -8.48 8.61
CA GLY A 106 -16.46 -9.49 9.23
C GLY A 106 -15.82 -10.42 8.20
N LEU A 107 -16.60 -10.89 7.22
CA LEU A 107 -16.09 -11.71 6.12
C LEU A 107 -15.08 -10.95 5.26
N PHE A 108 -15.37 -9.69 4.93
CA PHE A 108 -14.49 -8.79 4.19
C PHE A 108 -13.15 -8.60 4.92
N MET A 109 -13.21 -8.20 6.20
CA MET A 109 -12.00 -8.04 7.04
C MET A 109 -11.22 -9.34 7.18
N ALA A 110 -11.90 -10.47 7.42
CA ALA A 110 -11.24 -11.78 7.52
C ALA A 110 -10.50 -12.16 6.22
N SER A 111 -11.11 -11.88 5.06
CA SER A 111 -10.49 -12.13 3.76
C SER A 111 -9.26 -11.25 3.51
N LEU A 112 -9.34 -9.98 3.89
CA LEU A 112 -8.25 -9.00 3.80
C LEU A 112 -7.06 -9.42 4.67
N PHE A 113 -7.33 -9.74 5.95
CA PHE A 113 -6.29 -10.21 6.87
C PHE A 113 -5.67 -11.53 6.42
N ASN A 114 -6.46 -12.48 5.92
CA ASN A 114 -5.94 -13.75 5.39
C ASN A 114 -5.04 -13.53 4.16
N GLY A 115 -5.41 -12.61 3.27
CA GLY A 115 -4.59 -12.23 2.12
C GLY A 115 -3.24 -11.64 2.55
N ALA A 116 -3.27 -10.67 3.46
CA ALA A 116 -2.06 -10.05 4.01
C ALA A 116 -1.19 -11.07 4.78
N LEU A 117 -1.80 -11.96 5.56
CA LEU A 117 -1.08 -12.99 6.33
C LEU A 117 -0.40 -14.00 5.39
N SER A 118 -1.08 -14.44 4.34
CA SER A 118 -0.53 -15.39 3.37
C SER A 118 0.73 -14.84 2.67
N LEU A 119 0.73 -13.55 2.32
CA LEU A 119 1.91 -12.88 1.76
C LEU A 119 3.04 -12.76 2.79
N ASN A 120 2.72 -12.32 4.01
CA ASN A 120 3.70 -12.18 5.09
C ASN A 120 4.38 -13.51 5.45
N VAL A 121 3.61 -14.59 5.58
CA VAL A 121 4.14 -15.93 5.85
C VAL A 121 5.08 -16.38 4.73
N SER A 122 4.71 -16.14 3.47
CA SER A 122 5.59 -16.49 2.33
C SER A 122 6.91 -15.71 2.38
N ASN A 123 6.87 -14.41 2.68
CA ASN A 123 8.08 -13.57 2.77
C ASN A 123 8.96 -13.96 3.96
N LEU A 124 8.37 -14.23 5.13
CA LEU A 124 9.08 -14.69 6.32
C LEU A 124 9.78 -16.03 6.07
N ASN A 125 9.09 -16.98 5.43
CA ASN A 125 9.67 -18.27 5.09
C ASN A 125 10.89 -18.11 4.17
N SER A 126 10.77 -17.27 3.15
CA SER A 126 11.87 -17.00 2.22
C SER A 126 13.03 -16.29 2.90
N LEU A 127 12.77 -15.29 3.74
CA LEU A 127 13.79 -14.57 4.51
C LEU A 127 14.55 -15.52 5.46
N ALA A 128 13.83 -16.37 6.19
CA ALA A 128 14.43 -17.34 7.08
C ALA A 128 15.26 -18.39 6.32
N THR A 129 14.77 -18.84 5.16
CA THR A 129 15.49 -19.82 4.32
C THR A 129 16.76 -19.20 3.74
N VAL A 130 16.70 -17.99 3.19
CA VAL A 130 17.87 -17.28 2.64
C VAL A 130 18.89 -17.02 3.72
N THR A 131 18.44 -16.55 4.89
CA THR A 131 19.35 -16.32 6.03
C THR A 131 20.06 -17.60 6.44
N PHE A 132 19.34 -18.72 6.48
CA PHE A 132 19.92 -20.00 6.81
C PHE A 132 20.91 -20.49 5.76
N GLU A 133 20.53 -20.53 4.48
CA GLU A 133 21.37 -21.03 3.39
C GLU A 133 22.62 -20.18 3.14
N ASP A 134 22.48 -18.85 3.21
CA ASP A 134 23.56 -17.94 2.84
C ASP A 134 24.51 -17.62 4.02
N PHE A 135 24.00 -17.60 5.25
CA PHE A 135 24.81 -17.20 6.41
C PHE A 135 25.01 -18.32 7.44
N VAL A 136 24.00 -19.14 7.74
CA VAL A 136 24.12 -20.14 8.82
C VAL A 136 24.79 -21.42 8.33
N ARG A 137 24.34 -21.95 7.20
CA ARG A 137 24.82 -23.21 6.63
C ARG A 137 26.31 -23.20 6.29
N PRO A 138 26.91 -22.12 5.74
CA PRO A 138 28.35 -22.08 5.48
C PRO A 138 29.20 -22.11 6.76
N LEU A 139 28.67 -21.57 7.87
CA LEU A 139 29.31 -21.58 9.18
C LEU A 139 29.20 -22.95 9.88
N PHE A 140 28.11 -23.69 9.63
CA PHE A 140 27.83 -24.98 10.26
C PHE A 140 27.53 -26.06 9.20
N LYS A 141 28.59 -26.56 8.54
CA LYS A 141 28.49 -27.41 7.34
C LYS A 141 27.84 -28.79 7.55
N ASP A 142 27.79 -29.31 8.77
CA ASP A 142 27.32 -30.67 9.08
C ASP A 142 26.11 -30.69 10.04
N MET A 143 25.08 -29.92 9.73
CA MET A 143 23.84 -29.94 10.50
C MET A 143 22.87 -31.02 9.99
N LYS A 144 22.37 -31.87 10.89
CA LYS A 144 21.26 -32.80 10.60
C LYS A 144 20.00 -32.03 10.18
N ASP A 145 19.24 -32.54 9.22
CA ASP A 145 18.03 -31.92 8.65
C ASP A 145 17.03 -31.43 9.71
N SER A 146 16.80 -32.21 10.78
CA SER A 146 15.92 -31.80 11.88
C SER A 146 16.40 -30.53 12.57
N ARG A 147 17.71 -30.38 12.75
CA ARG A 147 18.33 -29.19 13.37
C ARG A 147 18.34 -28.00 12.40
N GLN A 148 18.49 -28.25 11.10
CA GLN A 148 18.34 -27.21 10.08
C GLN A 148 16.92 -26.62 10.10
N LEU A 149 15.90 -27.49 10.08
CA LEU A 149 14.50 -27.07 10.12
C LEU A 149 14.16 -26.27 11.38
N TRP A 150 14.61 -26.71 12.55
CA TRP A 150 14.43 -25.95 13.80
C TRP A 150 15.12 -24.59 13.77
N SER A 151 16.30 -24.51 13.14
CA SER A 151 17.03 -23.25 12.98
C SER A 151 16.28 -22.28 12.07
N ILE A 152 15.78 -22.75 10.93
CA ILE A 152 14.97 -21.94 10.00
C ILE A 152 13.70 -21.44 10.70
N LYS A 153 13.00 -22.31 11.45
CA LYS A 153 11.81 -21.92 12.23
C LYS A 153 12.14 -20.86 13.26
N PHE A 154 13.24 -21.01 13.99
CA PHE A 154 13.69 -20.03 14.99
C PHE A 154 14.02 -18.68 14.35
N ILE A 155 14.78 -18.67 13.25
CA ILE A 155 15.08 -17.46 12.48
C ILE A 155 13.79 -16.78 12.01
N GLY A 156 12.82 -17.56 11.52
CA GLY A 156 11.51 -17.05 11.12
C GLY A 156 10.74 -16.37 12.25
N VAL A 157 10.73 -16.96 13.45
CA VAL A 157 10.11 -16.33 14.64
C VAL A 157 10.80 -15.02 15.01
N VAL A 158 12.13 -14.98 14.99
CA VAL A 158 12.90 -13.76 15.28
C VAL A 158 12.54 -12.65 14.30
N TYR A 159 12.55 -12.93 12.99
CA TYR A 159 12.12 -11.94 11.99
C TYR A 159 10.67 -11.52 12.15
N GLY A 160 9.77 -12.46 12.50
CA GLY A 160 8.36 -12.14 12.79
C GLY A 160 8.22 -11.11 13.92
N LEU A 161 8.96 -11.29 15.02
CA LEU A 161 8.96 -10.34 16.14
C LEU A 161 9.58 -8.99 15.75
N VAL A 162 10.67 -8.99 14.99
CA VAL A 162 11.31 -7.75 14.49
C VAL A 162 10.36 -6.97 13.58
N ILE A 163 9.73 -7.65 12.61
CA ILE A 163 8.77 -7.01 11.70
C ILE A 163 7.58 -6.48 12.48
N MET A 164 7.03 -7.24 13.44
CA MET A 164 5.94 -6.78 14.31
C MET A 164 6.33 -5.52 15.09
N GLY A 165 7.55 -5.45 15.64
CA GLY A 165 8.06 -4.26 16.32
C GLY A 165 8.16 -3.04 15.39
N ILE A 166 8.69 -3.23 14.18
CA ILE A 166 8.78 -2.16 13.17
C ILE A 166 7.38 -1.70 12.73
N SER A 167 6.42 -2.62 12.57
CA SER A 167 5.05 -2.30 12.18
C SER A 167 4.35 -1.38 13.18
N PHE A 168 4.56 -1.57 14.49
CA PHE A 168 4.03 -0.64 15.50
C PHE A 168 4.61 0.78 15.37
N GLY A 169 5.89 0.91 15.01
CA GLY A 169 6.51 2.21 14.76
C GLY A 169 5.98 2.89 13.50
N VAL A 170 5.81 2.13 12.41
CA VAL A 170 5.29 2.66 11.14
C VAL A 170 3.82 3.05 11.24
N GLY A 171 3.03 2.38 12.10
CA GLY A 171 1.61 2.72 12.32
C GLY A 171 1.37 4.13 12.90
N LEU A 172 2.43 4.78 13.40
CA LEU A 172 2.41 6.17 13.89
C LEU A 172 2.73 7.21 12.81
N LEU A 173 3.08 6.78 11.59
CA LEU A 173 3.49 7.65 10.49
C LEU A 173 2.40 7.73 9.42
N ASP A 174 2.28 8.89 8.79
CA ASP A 174 1.45 9.09 7.61
C ASP A 174 2.19 8.68 6.32
N GLY A 175 1.45 8.34 5.27
CA GLY A 175 2.05 7.99 3.97
C GLY A 175 2.78 6.65 3.96
N VAL A 176 2.29 5.67 4.71
CA VAL A 176 2.88 4.32 4.83
C VAL A 176 2.99 3.61 3.48
N ILE A 177 1.93 3.65 2.67
CA ILE A 177 1.91 2.99 1.35
C ILE A 177 3.03 3.55 0.47
N GLU A 178 3.11 4.86 0.36
CA GLU A 178 4.13 5.54 -0.45
C GLU A 178 5.55 5.22 0.04
N SER A 179 5.79 5.33 1.35
CA SER A 179 7.09 5.04 1.96
C SER A 179 7.49 3.58 1.74
N SER A 180 6.55 2.64 1.87
CA SER A 180 6.80 1.22 1.64
C SER A 180 7.14 0.91 0.17
N MET A 181 6.48 1.56 -0.78
CA MET A 181 6.79 1.43 -2.20
C MET A 181 8.18 1.97 -2.52
N LEU A 182 8.55 3.12 -1.96
CA LEU A 182 9.87 3.72 -2.14
C LEU A 182 10.99 2.81 -1.61
N VAL A 183 10.84 2.26 -0.40
CA VAL A 183 11.83 1.35 0.20
C VAL A 183 11.95 0.05 -0.61
N THR A 184 10.81 -0.49 -1.06
CA THR A 184 10.79 -1.68 -1.92
C THR A 184 11.55 -1.43 -3.22
N SER A 185 11.25 -0.32 -3.91
CA SER A 185 11.93 0.06 -5.15
C SER A 185 13.44 0.31 -4.95
N ALA A 186 13.82 1.00 -3.87
CA ALA A 186 15.22 1.31 -3.56
C ALA A 186 16.07 0.05 -3.39
N THR A 187 15.47 -1.03 -2.89
CA THR A 187 16.12 -2.32 -2.66
C THR A 187 16.07 -3.23 -3.90
N SER A 188 14.91 -3.32 -4.54
CA SER A 188 14.67 -4.17 -5.71
C SER A 188 15.42 -3.73 -6.96
N GLY A 189 15.66 -2.43 -7.15
CA GLY A 189 16.34 -1.88 -8.33
C GLY A 189 17.78 -2.39 -8.49
N PRO A 190 18.67 -2.17 -7.51
CA PRO A 190 20.05 -2.66 -7.56
C PRO A 190 20.15 -4.19 -7.65
N LEU A 191 19.24 -4.91 -6.97
CA LEU A 191 19.15 -6.37 -7.06
C LEU A 191 18.83 -6.81 -8.49
N LEU A 192 17.79 -6.23 -9.10
CA LEU A 192 17.46 -6.54 -10.48
C LEU A 192 18.62 -6.19 -11.44
N GLY A 193 19.30 -5.07 -11.19
CA GLY A 193 20.46 -4.65 -11.99
C GLY A 193 21.57 -5.70 -12.04
N VAL A 194 21.93 -6.31 -10.90
CA VAL A 194 22.96 -7.36 -10.87
C VAL A 194 22.50 -8.65 -11.53
N PHE A 195 21.22 -9.03 -11.40
CA PHE A 195 20.67 -10.19 -12.10
C PHE A 195 20.66 -9.99 -13.63
N VAL A 196 20.22 -8.82 -14.10
CA VAL A 196 20.24 -8.48 -15.54
C VAL A 196 21.67 -8.45 -16.07
N MET A 197 22.62 -7.88 -15.31
CA MET A 197 24.03 -7.89 -15.68
C MET A 197 24.56 -9.32 -15.78
N ALA A 198 24.25 -10.18 -14.81
CA ALA A 198 24.68 -11.59 -14.82
C ALA A 198 24.10 -12.38 -16.01
N LEU A 199 22.89 -12.04 -16.47
CA LEU A 199 22.23 -12.70 -17.61
C LEU A 199 22.73 -12.19 -18.98
N LEU A 200 22.93 -10.88 -19.12
CA LEU A 200 23.17 -10.25 -20.42
C LEU A 200 24.64 -9.92 -20.70
N ILE A 201 25.47 -9.80 -19.67
CA ILE A 201 26.86 -9.34 -19.80
C ILE A 201 27.80 -10.48 -19.37
N PRO A 202 28.19 -11.38 -20.30
CA PRO A 202 29.04 -12.54 -19.98
C PRO A 202 30.46 -12.16 -19.53
N CYS A 203 30.89 -10.93 -19.81
CA CYS A 203 32.20 -10.40 -19.42
C CYS A 203 32.22 -9.81 -17.99
N ALA A 204 31.09 -9.80 -17.29
CA ALA A 204 30.99 -9.23 -15.95
C ALA A 204 31.74 -10.09 -14.92
N ASN A 205 32.59 -9.46 -14.12
CA ASN A 205 33.30 -10.12 -13.02
C ASN A 205 32.62 -9.83 -11.67
N TRP A 206 32.89 -10.66 -10.66
CA TRP A 206 32.27 -10.55 -9.34
C TRP A 206 32.60 -9.22 -8.62
N LYS A 207 33.80 -8.65 -8.86
CA LYS A 207 34.19 -7.36 -8.26
C LYS A 207 33.35 -6.23 -8.80
N GLY A 208 33.15 -6.19 -10.13
CA GLY A 208 32.28 -5.24 -10.81
C GLY A 208 30.83 -5.40 -10.37
N ALA A 209 30.35 -6.64 -10.23
CA ALA A 209 29.04 -6.93 -9.68
C ALA A 209 28.86 -6.38 -8.26
N ALA A 210 29.81 -6.65 -7.36
CA ALA A 210 29.76 -6.19 -5.98
C ALA A 210 29.78 -4.65 -5.89
N ILE A 211 30.68 -4.00 -6.63
CA ILE A 211 30.77 -2.53 -6.67
C ILE A 211 29.49 -1.94 -7.26
N GLY A 212 28.95 -2.52 -8.34
CA GLY A 212 27.72 -2.08 -8.98
C GLY A 212 26.51 -2.15 -8.05
N VAL A 213 26.36 -3.26 -7.31
CA VAL A 213 25.28 -3.41 -6.31
C VAL A 213 25.44 -2.38 -5.20
N ILE A 214 26.62 -2.27 -4.59
CA ILE A 214 26.85 -1.35 -3.46
C ILE A 214 26.65 0.10 -3.89
N SER A 215 27.28 0.54 -4.98
CA SER A 215 27.13 1.91 -5.48
C SER A 215 25.68 2.20 -5.91
N GLY A 216 25.02 1.27 -6.60
CA GLY A 216 23.62 1.41 -6.98
C GLY A 216 22.71 1.56 -5.76
N HIS A 217 22.93 0.76 -4.71
CA HIS A 217 22.16 0.83 -3.48
C HIS A 217 22.37 2.15 -2.72
N LEU A 218 23.61 2.64 -2.65
CA LEU A 218 23.90 3.92 -2.02
C LEU A 218 23.23 5.08 -2.77
N VAL A 219 23.26 5.05 -4.11
CA VAL A 219 22.61 6.06 -4.94
C VAL A 219 21.09 6.00 -4.80
N THR A 220 20.48 4.81 -4.81
CA THR A 220 19.03 4.69 -4.62
C THR A 220 18.59 5.14 -3.23
N LEU A 221 19.32 4.76 -2.17
CA LEU A 221 19.04 5.24 -0.82
C LEU A 221 19.20 6.76 -0.71
N TRP A 222 20.24 7.34 -1.31
CA TRP A 222 20.42 8.79 -1.35
C TRP A 222 19.23 9.50 -2.01
N ILE A 223 18.77 9.00 -3.16
CA ILE A 223 17.60 9.55 -3.86
C ILE A 223 16.33 9.39 -3.02
N THR A 224 16.12 8.22 -2.42
CA THR A 224 14.93 7.94 -1.61
C THR A 224 14.88 8.81 -0.36
N PHE A 225 15.95 8.87 0.44
CA PHE A 225 15.99 9.70 1.64
C PHE A 225 15.98 11.19 1.31
N GLY A 226 16.70 11.63 0.27
CA GLY A 226 16.64 13.01 -0.21
C GLY A 226 15.22 13.40 -0.63
N GLY A 227 14.50 12.51 -1.32
CA GLY A 227 13.11 12.70 -1.70
C GLY A 227 12.12 12.75 -0.54
N LEU A 228 12.49 12.27 0.66
CA LEU A 228 11.69 12.45 1.88
C LEU A 228 11.90 13.84 2.52
N THR A 229 13.03 14.49 2.26
CA THR A 229 13.34 15.82 2.83
C THR A 229 12.75 16.99 2.02
N ILE A 230 12.31 16.73 0.79
CA ILE A 230 11.72 17.75 -0.08
C ILE A 230 10.22 17.84 0.23
N GLU A 231 9.75 19.04 0.55
CA GLU A 231 8.32 19.31 0.66
C GLU A 231 7.65 19.03 -0.68
N LYS A 232 6.72 18.08 -0.68
CA LYS A 232 5.99 17.68 -1.87
C LYS A 232 4.76 18.60 -2.01
N PRO A 233 4.46 19.11 -3.22
CA PRO A 233 3.20 19.81 -3.44
C PRO A 233 2.04 18.87 -3.07
N PRO A 234 0.94 19.41 -2.50
CA PRO A 234 -0.20 18.59 -2.13
C PRO A 234 -0.71 17.84 -3.35
N ALA A 235 -0.93 16.53 -3.19
CA ALA A 235 -1.49 15.72 -4.26
C ALA A 235 -2.86 16.29 -4.67
N SER A 236 -3.07 16.49 -5.97
CA SER A 236 -4.36 16.91 -6.50
C SER A 236 -5.33 15.74 -6.44
N PHE A 237 -6.14 15.69 -5.38
CA PHE A 237 -7.23 14.73 -5.28
C PHE A 237 -8.41 15.15 -6.16
N LEU A 238 -9.25 14.19 -6.54
CA LEU A 238 -10.54 14.52 -7.14
C LEU A 238 -11.39 15.30 -6.12
N PRO A 239 -12.19 16.28 -6.56
CA PRO A 239 -12.98 17.10 -5.66
C PRO A 239 -14.03 16.24 -4.96
N VAL A 240 -14.09 16.38 -3.63
CA VAL A 240 -15.11 15.80 -2.76
C VAL A 240 -15.76 16.91 -1.96
N TYR A 241 -17.04 16.73 -1.61
CA TYR A 241 -17.84 17.73 -0.92
C TYR A 241 -18.50 17.16 0.33
N THR A 242 -18.82 18.03 1.28
CA THR A 242 -19.58 17.71 2.50
C THR A 242 -20.98 18.35 2.50
N ASP A 243 -21.30 19.15 1.48
CA ASP A 243 -22.55 19.90 1.40
C ASP A 243 -23.79 18.99 1.29
N GLY A 244 -23.60 17.75 0.83
CA GLY A 244 -24.64 16.70 0.77
C GLY A 244 -24.68 15.79 2.00
N CYS A 245 -23.91 16.06 3.06
CA CYS A 245 -23.94 15.27 4.28
C CYS A 245 -25.09 15.69 5.19
N GLY A 246 -26.17 14.90 5.20
CA GLY A 246 -27.25 14.96 6.18
C GLY A 246 -27.21 13.78 7.15
N ASN A 247 -28.09 13.80 8.15
CA ASN A 247 -28.17 12.74 9.17
C ASN A 247 -28.53 11.35 8.60
N THR A 248 -29.00 11.26 7.35
CA THR A 248 -29.37 10.00 6.67
C THR A 248 -28.38 9.64 5.55
N SER A 249 -27.25 10.34 5.43
CA SER A 249 -26.29 10.10 4.33
C SER A 249 -25.51 8.80 4.50
N PHE A 250 -25.34 8.38 5.76
CA PHE A 250 -24.74 7.10 6.14
C PHE A 250 -25.75 6.24 6.89
N ASN A 251 -25.44 4.96 7.04
CA ASN A 251 -26.23 4.02 7.78
C ASN A 251 -26.46 4.46 9.25
N ASP A 252 -27.70 4.35 9.73
CA ASP A 252 -28.09 4.72 11.11
C ASP A 252 -27.31 3.96 12.20
N HIS A 253 -26.74 2.79 11.90
CA HIS A 253 -25.92 2.03 12.83
C HIS A 253 -24.50 2.58 13.00
N ILE A 254 -24.04 3.44 12.09
CA ILE A 254 -22.70 4.03 12.13
C ILE A 254 -22.76 5.31 12.95
N LEU A 255 -22.18 5.25 14.15
CA LEU A 255 -22.07 6.41 15.03
C LEU A 255 -20.80 7.19 14.69
N LYS A 256 -20.94 8.51 14.50
CA LYS A 256 -19.77 9.38 14.37
C LYS A 256 -18.90 9.25 15.64
N PRO A 257 -17.60 8.95 15.51
CA PRO A 257 -16.74 8.84 16.68
C PRO A 257 -16.75 10.15 17.47
N GLU A 258 -17.03 10.07 18.77
CA GLU A 258 -16.90 11.21 19.67
C GLU A 258 -15.39 11.49 19.83
N HIS A 259 -14.85 12.52 19.16
CA HIS A 259 -13.46 12.93 19.28
C HIS A 259 -13.16 13.40 20.70
N ARG A 260 -12.91 12.45 21.60
CA ARG A 260 -12.47 12.73 22.97
C ARG A 260 -10.95 12.91 22.91
N TYR A 261 -10.50 14.14 22.75
CA TYR A 261 -9.08 14.47 22.94
C TYR A 261 -8.59 13.82 24.25
N PRO A 262 -7.50 13.05 24.23
CA PRO A 262 -6.91 12.57 25.47
C PRO A 262 -6.55 13.80 26.31
N LYS A 263 -7.08 13.90 27.54
CA LYS A 263 -6.92 15.04 28.48
C LYS A 263 -5.45 15.39 28.83
N TRP A 264 -4.47 14.68 28.25
CA TRP A 264 -3.05 14.77 28.57
C TRP A 264 -2.18 15.41 27.48
N THR A 265 -2.75 15.85 26.35
CA THR A 265 -2.00 16.63 25.35
C THR A 265 -2.25 18.13 25.55
N PRO A 266 -1.19 18.97 25.62
CA PRO A 266 -1.35 20.43 25.61
C PRO A 266 -2.04 20.84 24.31
N THR A 267 -3.03 21.73 24.44
CA THR A 267 -3.78 22.31 23.32
C THR A 267 -2.84 23.14 22.44
N THR A 268 -2.24 22.52 21.43
CA THR A 268 -1.50 23.24 20.39
C THR A 268 -2.00 22.81 19.02
N THR A 269 -2.66 23.78 18.37
CA THR A 269 -2.87 23.99 16.92
C THR A 269 -3.42 22.82 16.09
N PRO A 270 -4.56 23.00 15.40
CA PRO A 270 -5.01 22.03 14.42
C PRO A 270 -3.95 21.86 13.33
N SER A 271 -3.69 20.60 12.97
CA SER A 271 -2.90 20.26 11.78
C SER A 271 -3.48 21.00 10.56
N PRO A 272 -2.65 21.59 9.68
CA PRO A 272 -3.10 22.49 8.61
C PRO A 272 -3.99 21.82 7.55
N TYR A 273 -4.26 20.51 7.66
CA TYR A 273 -5.12 19.76 6.77
C TYR A 273 -6.58 19.62 7.23
N TYR A 274 -6.92 20.09 8.43
CA TYR A 274 -8.28 19.96 8.97
C TYR A 274 -8.91 21.34 9.17
N ILE A 275 -9.52 21.89 8.13
CA ILE A 275 -10.51 22.96 8.28
C ILE A 275 -11.87 22.30 8.43
N TYR A 276 -12.23 21.97 9.66
CA TYR A 276 -13.63 21.71 10.02
C TYR A 276 -14.35 23.06 10.11
N ASN A 277 -15.20 23.36 9.14
CA ASN A 277 -16.24 24.39 9.31
C ASN A 277 -17.42 23.77 10.06
N ASP A 278 -17.22 23.56 11.36
CA ASP A 278 -18.28 23.13 12.27
C ASP A 278 -19.08 24.36 12.71
N THR A 279 -19.97 24.85 11.84
CA THR A 279 -20.95 25.90 12.20
C THR A 279 -22.33 25.29 12.41
N HIS A 280 -22.46 24.39 13.39
CA HIS A 280 -23.72 24.26 14.12
C HIS A 280 -23.81 25.36 15.18
N THR A 281 -23.93 26.61 14.74
CA THR A 281 -24.48 27.68 15.57
C THR A 281 -25.94 27.87 15.19
N LEU A 282 -26.82 27.53 16.15
CA LEU A 282 -28.20 27.99 16.23
C LEU A 282 -28.26 29.50 15.94
N LEU A 283 -28.60 29.88 14.71
CA LEU A 283 -28.86 31.26 14.33
C LEU A 283 -30.16 31.32 13.54
N ASN A 284 -31.22 31.66 14.27
CA ASN A 284 -32.42 32.28 13.73
C ASN A 284 -32.00 33.52 12.94
N THR A 285 -31.97 33.46 11.61
CA THR A 285 -31.94 34.66 10.78
C THR A 285 -32.86 34.52 9.58
N THR A 286 -33.93 35.31 9.61
CA THR A 286 -34.74 35.71 8.48
C THR A 286 -33.88 36.40 7.42
N ARG A 287 -33.67 35.78 6.26
CA ARG A 287 -33.37 36.53 5.02
C ARG A 287 -33.68 35.74 3.76
N ALA A 288 -34.13 36.50 2.77
CA ALA A 288 -34.86 36.11 1.58
C ALA A 288 -34.09 35.23 0.59
N ALA A 289 -34.85 34.44 -0.16
CA ALA A 289 -34.40 33.65 -1.30
C ALA A 289 -33.72 34.51 -2.37
N PRO A 290 -32.61 34.06 -2.99
CA PRO A 290 -32.16 34.61 -4.25
C PRO A 290 -33.00 34.02 -5.38
N SER A 291 -33.74 34.90 -6.03
CA SER A 291 -34.44 34.69 -7.30
C SER A 291 -33.49 34.20 -8.39
N ASP A 292 -33.83 33.06 -9.01
CA ASP A 292 -33.30 32.59 -10.29
C ASP A 292 -33.53 33.62 -11.40
N PRO A 293 -32.49 34.05 -12.14
CA PRO A 293 -32.66 34.87 -13.33
C PRO A 293 -32.44 34.03 -14.60
N LEU A 294 -33.22 32.97 -14.82
CA LEU A 294 -33.25 32.25 -16.10
C LEU A 294 -34.66 31.70 -16.40
N LEU A 295 -35.66 32.60 -16.47
CA LEU A 295 -36.97 32.31 -17.07
C LEU A 295 -37.72 33.61 -17.36
N SER A 296 -37.32 34.33 -18.42
CA SER A 296 -38.26 35.15 -19.20
C SER A 296 -37.64 35.70 -20.47
N SER A 297 -38.41 35.59 -21.55
CA SER A 297 -38.35 36.30 -22.83
C SER A 297 -37.32 35.86 -23.87
N THR A 298 -37.77 34.99 -24.78
CA THR A 298 -37.94 35.40 -26.18
C THR A 298 -39.27 34.89 -26.71
N GLN A 299 -39.93 35.78 -27.45
CA GLN A 299 -41.15 35.60 -28.24
C GLN A 299 -41.04 34.44 -29.24
#